data_AF-A0A8S0SU74-F1
#
_entry.id   AF-A0A8S0SU74-F1
#
_cell.length_a   1.000
_cell.length_b   1.000
_cell.length_c   1.000
_cell.angle_alpha   90.00
_cell.angle_beta   90.00
_cell.angle_gamma   90.00
#
_symmetry.space_group_name_H-M   'P 1'
#
loop_
_entity.id
_entity.type
_entity.pdbx_description
1 polymer ?
#
loop_
_entity_poly.entity_id
_entity_poly.type
_entity_poly.pdbx_seq_one_letter_code
_entity_poly.pdbx_strand_id
1 'polypeptide(L)'
;MRHKYQIAKANPGYSRLRESTKVVGTWDDHDYGLNDAGKEFTRKVTNQRLMLDFLDEPQDSPRRKQAGVYASYTFGPAGKQIKVILLDTRYHRDPLASDGSILGSSQWKWLEEELNAPPTAITVIGSSIQVISNLSATTGPLLQVESWGRFPKERTRLFKLLADSKREAVFFISGDVHFGEITRYDCATEYPIYDVTSSGLTQAVEKAVPAPLHFLVRLLAWLTPTTMRVMDKSCRYSSCTYGRPNFGTIEINWNTTPPKLKLEVRDENGLPVIGVNISLSQLQVPKKETKVKRNEGKYQRHCSLEVDLPWIVRYRLAIIFFGAAAVLLVALIGLVYAVILFCMHCLHKHKLD
;
A
#
# COMPACT_ATOMS: atom_id res chain seq x y z
N MET A 1 -2.51 -22.64 -9.67
CA MET A 1 -2.86 -21.99 -8.39
C MET A 1 -3.11 -22.99 -7.27
N ARG A 2 -4.03 -23.97 -7.41
CA ARG A 2 -4.32 -24.99 -6.37
C ARG A 2 -3.09 -25.56 -5.65
N HIS A 3 -2.07 -26.01 -6.40
CA HIS A 3 -0.84 -26.54 -5.82
C HIS A 3 -0.06 -25.50 -4.98
N LYS A 4 -0.01 -24.23 -5.41
CA LYS A 4 0.61 -23.14 -4.63
C LYS A 4 -0.11 -22.93 -3.30
N TYR A 5 -1.44 -22.98 -3.30
CA TYR A 5 -2.23 -22.92 -2.06
C TYR A 5 -2.01 -24.12 -1.14
N GLN A 6 -1.84 -25.32 -1.69
CA GLN A 6 -1.47 -26.50 -0.89
C GLN A 6 -0.10 -26.32 -0.23
N ILE A 7 0.90 -25.81 -0.96
CA ILE A 7 2.22 -25.48 -0.39
C ILE A 7 2.09 -24.44 0.73
N ALA A 8 1.33 -23.37 0.50
CA ALA A 8 1.12 -22.33 1.51
C ALA A 8 0.43 -22.88 2.76
N LYS A 9 -0.64 -23.67 2.61
CA LYS A 9 -1.33 -24.34 3.74
C LYS A 9 -0.43 -25.32 4.49
N ALA A 10 0.46 -26.02 3.77
CA ALA A 10 1.38 -26.99 4.36
C ALA A 10 2.60 -26.33 5.02
N ASN A 11 2.80 -25.02 4.88
CA ASN A 11 3.85 -24.32 5.59
C ASN A 11 3.66 -24.49 7.12
N PRO A 12 4.64 -25.02 7.87
CA PRO A 12 4.45 -25.33 9.28
C PRO A 12 4.05 -24.13 10.15
N GLY A 13 4.57 -22.94 9.84
CA GLY A 13 4.23 -21.72 10.56
C GLY A 13 2.79 -21.30 10.32
N TYR A 14 2.34 -21.33 9.07
CA TYR A 14 0.96 -20.98 8.71
C TYR A 14 -0.06 -22.04 9.18
N SER A 15 0.29 -23.32 9.15
CA SER A 15 -0.55 -24.40 9.69
C SER A 15 -0.83 -24.18 11.18
N ARG A 16 0.22 -23.97 11.99
CA ARG A 16 0.08 -23.69 13.42
C ARG A 16 -0.75 -22.43 13.70
N LEU A 17 -0.55 -21.37 12.91
CA LEU A 17 -1.33 -20.14 13.05
C LEU A 17 -2.83 -20.40 12.85
N ARG A 18 -3.19 -21.19 11.82
CA ARG A 18 -4.59 -21.54 11.49
C ARG A 18 -5.26 -22.41 12.56
N GLU A 19 -4.50 -23.22 13.29
CA GLU A 19 -5.02 -24.07 14.36
C GLU A 19 -5.51 -23.27 15.57
N SER A 20 -4.90 -22.10 15.84
CA SER A 20 -5.23 -21.29 17.03
C SER A 20 -5.88 -19.95 16.72
N THR A 21 -5.96 -19.56 15.44
CA THR A 21 -6.36 -18.20 15.04
C THR A 21 -7.28 -18.25 13.83
N LYS A 22 -8.37 -17.47 13.87
CA LYS A 22 -9.22 -17.29 12.70
C LYS A 22 -8.47 -16.47 11.64
N VAL A 23 -8.22 -17.10 10.49
CA VAL A 23 -7.63 -16.44 9.32
C VAL A 23 -8.75 -16.02 8.37
N VAL A 24 -8.82 -14.72 8.07
CA VAL A 24 -9.68 -14.15 7.04
C VAL A 24 -8.81 -13.34 6.09
N GLY A 25 -9.22 -13.21 4.84
CA GLY A 25 -8.40 -12.54 3.84
C GLY A 25 -9.16 -12.21 2.56
N THR A 26 -8.55 -11.33 1.78
CA THR A 26 -8.83 -11.11 0.35
C THR A 26 -7.58 -11.51 -0.44
N TRP A 27 -7.65 -11.47 -1.76
CA TRP A 27 -6.52 -11.76 -2.63
C TRP A 27 -5.81 -10.50 -3.12
N ASP A 28 -4.67 -10.71 -3.77
CA ASP A 28 -4.08 -9.73 -4.68
C ASP A 28 -3.80 -10.35 -6.06
N ASP A 29 -3.13 -9.63 -6.96
CA ASP A 29 -2.83 -10.05 -8.33
C ASP A 29 -2.16 -11.44 -8.47
N HIS A 30 -1.23 -11.77 -7.57
CA HIS A 30 -0.53 -13.06 -7.58
C HIS A 30 -1.43 -14.26 -7.24
N ASP A 31 -2.44 -14.05 -6.39
CA ASP A 31 -3.51 -15.00 -6.08
C ASP A 31 -4.57 -15.02 -7.18
N TYR A 32 -4.88 -13.83 -7.70
CA TYR A 32 -5.81 -13.60 -8.79
C TYR A 32 -5.33 -14.26 -10.09
N GLY A 33 -4.02 -14.34 -10.31
CA GLY A 33 -3.36 -15.24 -11.26
C GLY A 33 -2.46 -14.58 -12.30
N LEU A 34 -2.43 -13.25 -12.37
CA LEU A 34 -1.62 -12.48 -13.33
C LEU A 34 -1.31 -11.10 -12.72
N ASN A 35 -0.07 -10.66 -12.85
CA ASN A 35 0.42 -9.38 -12.31
C ASN A 35 -0.44 -8.22 -12.80
N ASP A 36 -0.84 -7.33 -11.88
CA ASP A 36 -1.64 -6.15 -12.18
C ASP A 36 -2.91 -6.41 -13.02
N ALA A 37 -3.46 -7.63 -12.96
CA ALA A 37 -4.63 -7.98 -13.76
C ALA A 37 -5.94 -7.59 -13.04
N GLY A 38 -6.93 -7.23 -13.84
CA GLY A 38 -8.25 -6.80 -13.41
C GLY A 38 -9.34 -7.67 -14.00
N LYS A 39 -10.47 -7.05 -14.37
CA LYS A 39 -11.66 -7.75 -14.85
C LYS A 39 -11.44 -8.51 -16.16
N GLU A 40 -10.41 -8.15 -16.93
CA GLU A 40 -10.02 -8.77 -18.20
C GLU A 40 -9.43 -10.18 -18.04
N PHE A 41 -9.01 -10.55 -16.82
CA PHE A 41 -8.45 -11.88 -16.58
C PHE A 41 -9.52 -12.98 -16.68
N THR A 42 -9.41 -13.82 -17.70
CA THR A 42 -10.44 -14.82 -18.04
C THR A 42 -10.60 -15.95 -17.03
N ARG A 43 -9.58 -16.24 -16.21
CA ARG A 43 -9.61 -17.33 -15.21
C ARG A 43 -10.06 -16.88 -13.82
N LYS A 44 -10.51 -15.63 -13.65
CA LYS A 44 -10.88 -15.06 -12.33
C LYS A 44 -11.94 -15.88 -11.57
N VAL A 45 -12.94 -16.43 -12.25
CA VAL A 45 -13.98 -17.27 -11.61
C VAL A 45 -13.40 -18.56 -11.06
N THR A 46 -12.46 -19.18 -11.79
CA THR A 46 -11.79 -20.40 -11.32
C THR A 46 -10.88 -20.09 -10.14
N ASN A 47 -10.11 -19.00 -10.21
CA ASN A 47 -9.24 -18.61 -9.12
C ASN A 47 -10.04 -18.15 -7.89
N GLN A 48 -11.24 -17.56 -8.05
CA GLN A 48 -12.15 -17.23 -6.94
C GLN A 48 -12.46 -18.47 -6.13
N ARG A 49 -12.87 -19.56 -6.80
CA ARG A 49 -13.18 -20.82 -6.13
C ARG A 49 -11.97 -21.34 -5.36
N LEU A 50 -10.78 -21.32 -5.99
CA LEU A 50 -9.55 -21.78 -5.36
C LEU A 50 -9.13 -20.93 -4.15
N MET A 51 -9.32 -19.61 -4.21
CA MET A 51 -9.05 -18.69 -3.09
C MET A 51 -10.02 -18.95 -1.93
N LEU A 52 -11.31 -19.13 -2.23
CA LEU A 52 -12.31 -19.43 -1.20
C LEU A 52 -12.08 -20.81 -0.56
N ASP A 53 -11.64 -21.81 -1.33
CA ASP A 53 -11.21 -23.10 -0.79
C ASP A 53 -9.92 -22.97 0.04
N PHE A 54 -9.01 -22.08 -0.35
CA PHE A 54 -7.81 -21.78 0.43
C PHE A 54 -8.14 -21.11 1.77
N LEU A 55 -9.12 -20.22 1.81
CA LEU A 55 -9.58 -19.58 3.04
C LEU A 55 -10.53 -20.44 3.89
N ASP A 56 -10.77 -21.69 3.50
CA ASP A 56 -11.74 -22.59 4.14
C ASP A 56 -13.15 -21.98 4.24
N GLU A 57 -13.54 -21.18 3.24
CA GLU A 57 -14.86 -20.55 3.18
C GLU A 57 -15.96 -21.64 3.12
N PRO A 58 -17.02 -21.56 3.94
CA PRO A 58 -18.11 -22.53 3.92
C PRO A 58 -18.73 -22.71 2.53
N GLN A 59 -19.16 -23.92 2.19
CA GLN A 59 -19.71 -24.23 0.86
C GLN A 59 -21.04 -23.52 0.57
N ASP A 60 -21.81 -23.22 1.60
CA ASP A 60 -23.09 -22.50 1.54
C ASP A 60 -22.95 -20.97 1.66
N SER A 61 -21.72 -20.47 1.86
CA SER A 61 -21.44 -19.04 2.02
C SER A 61 -21.96 -18.20 0.83
N PRO A 62 -22.64 -17.07 1.08
CA PRO A 62 -23.03 -16.11 0.04
C PRO A 62 -21.84 -15.65 -0.82
N ARG A 63 -20.63 -15.60 -0.24
CA ARG A 63 -19.39 -15.20 -0.92
C ARG A 63 -19.02 -16.13 -2.09
N ARG A 64 -19.51 -17.38 -2.10
CA ARG A 64 -19.34 -18.32 -3.22
C ARG A 64 -20.30 -18.06 -4.39
N LYS A 65 -21.34 -17.23 -4.18
CA LYS A 65 -22.38 -16.91 -5.18
C LYS A 65 -22.23 -15.50 -5.76
N GLN A 66 -21.42 -14.65 -5.14
CA GLN A 66 -21.16 -13.29 -5.63
C GLN A 66 -19.96 -13.24 -6.60
N ALA A 67 -19.83 -12.10 -7.29
CA ALA A 67 -18.71 -11.79 -8.15
C ALA A 67 -17.60 -11.08 -7.36
N GLY A 68 -16.49 -11.77 -7.08
CA GLY A 68 -15.39 -11.29 -6.26
C GLY A 68 -15.36 -11.86 -4.84
N VAL A 69 -14.23 -11.72 -4.15
CA VAL A 69 -14.00 -12.28 -2.82
C VAL A 69 -14.15 -11.26 -1.69
N TYR A 70 -14.79 -10.12 -1.88
CA TYR A 70 -14.99 -9.19 -0.77
C TYR A 70 -15.91 -9.78 0.32
N ALA A 71 -15.65 -9.41 1.58
CA ALA A 71 -16.40 -9.92 2.73
C ALA A 71 -16.25 -9.00 3.94
N SER A 72 -17.14 -9.13 4.92
CA SER A 72 -17.06 -8.42 6.20
C SER A 72 -17.14 -9.39 7.38
N TYR A 73 -16.53 -9.00 8.50
CA TYR A 73 -16.53 -9.76 9.76
C TYR A 73 -16.66 -8.80 10.93
N THR A 74 -17.36 -9.22 11.99
CA THR A 74 -17.41 -8.49 13.25
C THR A 74 -16.84 -9.35 14.37
N PHE A 75 -15.94 -8.76 15.16
CA PHE A 75 -15.26 -9.41 16.27
C PHE A 75 -15.48 -8.67 17.58
N GLY A 76 -15.39 -9.39 18.70
CA GLY A 76 -15.46 -8.81 20.05
C GLY A 76 -16.88 -8.69 20.60
N PRO A 77 -17.00 -8.39 21.91
CA PRO A 77 -18.29 -8.25 22.58
C PRO A 77 -18.97 -6.92 22.24
N ALA A 78 -20.28 -6.82 22.53
CA ALA A 78 -21.03 -5.58 22.42
C ALA A 78 -20.31 -4.39 23.10
N GLY A 79 -20.30 -3.23 22.45
CA GLY A 79 -19.59 -2.03 22.91
C GLY A 79 -18.08 -2.01 22.66
N LYS A 80 -17.46 -3.14 22.29
CA LYS A 80 -16.04 -3.25 21.88
C LYS A 80 -15.88 -3.95 20.52
N GLN A 81 -16.94 -3.92 19.71
CA GLN A 81 -16.96 -4.61 18.43
C GLN A 81 -16.01 -3.94 17.44
N ILE A 82 -15.31 -4.77 16.67
CA ILE A 82 -14.43 -4.35 15.58
C ILE A 82 -14.99 -4.96 14.30
N LYS A 83 -15.31 -4.09 13.34
CA LYS A 83 -15.71 -4.52 11.99
C LYS A 83 -14.48 -4.57 11.10
N VAL A 84 -14.29 -5.67 10.40
CA VAL A 84 -13.25 -5.84 9.38
C VAL A 84 -13.95 -5.99 8.04
N ILE A 85 -13.74 -5.05 7.14
CA ILE A 85 -14.26 -5.05 5.77
C ILE A 85 -13.09 -5.36 4.84
N LEU A 86 -13.15 -6.45 4.10
CA LEU A 86 -12.11 -6.83 3.14
C LEU A 86 -12.62 -6.53 1.73
N LEU A 87 -11.94 -5.60 1.06
CA LEU A 87 -12.21 -5.26 -0.33
C LEU A 87 -11.57 -6.28 -1.27
N ASP A 88 -12.07 -6.32 -2.48
CA ASP A 88 -11.53 -7.02 -3.64
C ASP A 88 -11.25 -5.96 -4.69
N THR A 89 -9.98 -5.67 -4.93
CA THR A 89 -9.52 -4.63 -5.85
C THR A 89 -9.07 -5.23 -7.19
N ARG A 90 -9.52 -6.46 -7.51
CA ARG A 90 -9.12 -7.20 -8.71
C ARG A 90 -10.32 -7.57 -9.58
N TYR A 91 -11.34 -8.22 -9.03
CA TYR A 91 -12.37 -8.91 -9.81
C TYR A 91 -13.12 -8.03 -10.82
N HIS A 92 -13.43 -6.80 -10.39
CA HIS A 92 -14.18 -5.80 -11.16
C HIS A 92 -13.31 -4.67 -11.69
N ARG A 93 -12.03 -4.64 -11.32
CA ARG A 93 -11.15 -3.50 -11.61
C ARG A 93 -10.91 -3.38 -13.10
N ASP A 94 -11.06 -2.17 -13.62
CA ASP A 94 -10.68 -1.82 -14.98
C ASP A 94 -9.15 -1.80 -15.18
N PRO A 95 -8.66 -1.94 -16.42
CA PRO A 95 -7.23 -1.93 -16.71
C PRO A 95 -6.49 -0.72 -16.10
N LEU A 96 -5.23 -0.91 -15.73
CA LEU A 96 -4.39 0.20 -15.28
C LEU A 96 -4.29 1.29 -16.36
N ALA A 97 -4.11 2.54 -15.92
CA ALA A 97 -4.11 3.73 -16.79
C ALA A 97 -5.45 4.05 -17.49
N SER A 98 -6.53 3.35 -17.15
CA SER A 98 -7.90 3.78 -17.46
C SER A 98 -8.45 4.73 -16.38
N ASP A 99 -9.56 5.41 -16.68
CA ASP A 99 -10.36 6.16 -15.69
C ASP A 99 -11.53 5.34 -15.13
N GLY A 100 -11.42 4.01 -15.22
CA GLY A 100 -12.47 3.06 -14.88
C GLY A 100 -12.65 2.77 -13.39
N SER A 101 -13.38 1.71 -13.08
CA SER A 101 -13.74 1.32 -11.72
C SER A 101 -12.69 0.42 -11.06
N ILE A 102 -12.61 0.44 -9.74
CA ILE A 102 -11.88 -0.57 -8.95
C ILE A 102 -12.83 -1.66 -8.46
N LEU A 103 -13.90 -1.26 -7.77
CA LEU A 103 -14.78 -2.20 -7.08
C LEU A 103 -15.94 -2.71 -7.95
N GLY A 104 -16.29 -1.98 -9.02
CA GLY A 104 -17.51 -2.24 -9.76
C GLY A 104 -18.78 -1.92 -8.97
N SER A 105 -19.92 -1.84 -9.67
CA SER A 105 -21.17 -1.35 -9.09
C SER A 105 -21.69 -2.21 -7.93
N SER A 106 -21.58 -3.54 -8.02
CA SER A 106 -22.09 -4.47 -7.01
C SER A 106 -21.37 -4.35 -5.68
N GLN A 107 -20.04 -4.25 -5.71
CA GLN A 107 -19.24 -4.13 -4.50
C GLN A 107 -19.28 -2.72 -3.92
N TRP A 108 -19.39 -1.69 -4.77
CA TRP A 108 -19.63 -0.31 -4.29
C TRP A 108 -20.92 -0.22 -3.48
N LYS A 109 -22.02 -0.80 -4.00
CA LYS A 109 -23.29 -0.85 -3.30
C LYS A 109 -23.17 -1.62 -1.98
N TRP A 110 -22.54 -2.79 -2.01
CA TRP A 110 -22.28 -3.58 -0.80
C TRP A 110 -21.46 -2.79 0.24
N LEU A 111 -20.39 -2.10 -0.17
CA LEU A 111 -19.56 -1.32 0.74
C LEU A 111 -20.34 -0.18 1.40
N GLU A 112 -21.20 0.49 0.64
CA GLU A 112 -22.11 1.52 1.16
C GLU A 112 -23.06 0.95 2.22
N GLU A 113 -23.68 -0.20 1.95
CA GLU A 113 -24.53 -0.92 2.92
C GLU A 113 -23.75 -1.29 4.20
N GLU A 114 -22.52 -1.79 4.06
CA GLU A 114 -21.67 -2.18 5.18
C GLU A 114 -21.29 -0.98 6.07
N LEU A 115 -21.05 0.19 5.46
CA LEU A 115 -20.71 1.44 6.16
C LEU A 115 -21.93 2.09 6.83
N ASN A 116 -23.12 1.96 6.22
CA ASN A 116 -24.38 2.50 6.75
C ASN A 116 -25.07 1.58 7.78
N ALA A 117 -24.60 0.34 7.94
CA ALA A 117 -25.05 -0.56 9.00
C ALA A 117 -24.82 0.04 10.41
N PRO A 118 -25.35 -0.56 11.49
CA PRO A 118 -25.09 -0.09 12.85
C PRO A 118 -23.59 0.00 13.18
N PRO A 119 -23.11 1.10 13.80
CA PRO A 119 -21.69 1.35 14.04
C PRO A 119 -21.08 0.37 15.03
N THR A 120 -19.86 -0.07 14.72
CA THR A 120 -18.96 -0.76 15.65
C THR A 120 -17.99 0.25 16.27
N ALA A 121 -17.28 -0.15 17.34
CA ALA A 121 -16.34 0.75 18.01
C ALA A 121 -15.16 1.13 17.10
N ILE A 122 -14.72 0.20 16.25
CA ILE A 122 -13.66 0.38 15.25
C ILE A 122 -14.10 -0.28 13.94
N THR A 123 -13.73 0.31 12.79
CA THR A 123 -13.85 -0.32 11.47
C THR A 123 -12.50 -0.34 10.77
N VAL A 124 -12.02 -1.52 10.39
CA VAL A 124 -10.80 -1.72 9.61
C VAL A 124 -11.21 -2.09 8.19
N ILE A 125 -10.72 -1.35 7.20
CA ILE A 125 -10.93 -1.67 5.79
C ILE A 125 -9.63 -2.21 5.20
N GLY A 126 -9.60 -3.49 4.83
CA GLY A 126 -8.48 -4.10 4.12
C GLY A 126 -8.61 -3.93 2.62
N SER A 127 -7.57 -3.39 1.98
CA SER A 127 -7.41 -3.26 0.53
C SER A 127 -6.16 -4.02 0.11
N SER A 128 -6.14 -4.70 -1.04
CA SER A 128 -4.91 -5.41 -1.46
C SER A 128 -3.81 -4.40 -1.84
N ILE A 129 -4.20 -3.35 -2.56
CA ILE A 129 -3.34 -2.22 -2.96
C ILE A 129 -3.50 -1.02 -2.01
N GLN A 130 -2.49 -0.15 -1.96
CA GLN A 130 -2.49 1.02 -1.07
C GLN A 130 -3.62 2.01 -1.41
N VAL A 131 -4.29 2.54 -0.39
CA VAL A 131 -5.42 3.47 -0.54
C VAL A 131 -4.95 4.93 -0.51
N ILE A 132 -4.14 5.28 0.50
CA ILE A 132 -3.71 6.67 0.71
C ILE A 132 -2.43 7.00 -0.06
N SER A 133 -1.49 6.06 -0.15
CA SER A 133 -0.22 6.31 -0.85
C SER A 133 -0.46 6.59 -2.35
N ASN A 134 0.26 7.57 -2.91
CA ASN A 134 0.27 7.85 -4.34
C ASN A 134 1.71 7.89 -4.86
N LEU A 135 2.50 6.89 -4.48
CA LEU A 135 3.93 6.80 -4.77
C LEU A 135 4.26 6.97 -6.27
N SER A 136 3.43 6.40 -7.15
CA SER A 136 3.52 6.56 -8.61
C SER A 136 3.60 8.01 -9.09
N ALA A 137 3.02 8.96 -8.35
CA ALA A 137 3.06 10.38 -8.71
C ALA A 137 4.48 10.98 -8.62
N THR A 138 5.34 10.42 -7.77
CA THR A 138 6.70 10.93 -7.50
C THR A 138 7.82 9.98 -7.95
N THR A 139 7.49 8.73 -8.26
CA THR A 139 8.43 7.76 -8.84
C THR A 139 8.33 7.65 -10.37
N GLY A 140 7.27 8.20 -10.98
CA GLY A 140 7.15 8.24 -12.44
C GLY A 140 8.19 9.18 -13.09
N PRO A 141 8.71 8.84 -14.29
CA PRO A 141 8.39 7.67 -15.10
C PRO A 141 9.21 6.40 -14.75
N LEU A 142 10.04 6.43 -13.71
CA LEU A 142 10.98 5.33 -13.40
C LEU A 142 10.29 4.07 -12.89
N LEU A 143 9.32 4.24 -11.98
CA LEU A 143 8.58 3.14 -11.36
C LEU A 143 7.11 3.52 -11.27
N GLN A 144 6.24 2.59 -11.67
CA GLN A 144 4.80 2.67 -11.45
C GLN A 144 4.41 1.57 -10.46
N VAL A 145 3.68 1.97 -9.43
CA VAL A 145 3.16 1.12 -8.37
C VAL A 145 1.65 1.19 -8.41
N GLU A 146 1.00 0.04 -8.31
CA GLU A 146 -0.44 -0.01 -8.27
C GLU A 146 -0.98 0.53 -6.95
N SER A 147 -1.99 1.39 -7.03
CA SER A 147 -2.67 1.93 -5.86
C SER A 147 -4.00 2.54 -6.28
N TRP A 148 -4.84 2.87 -5.30
CA TRP A 148 -6.03 3.70 -5.53
C TRP A 148 -5.69 5.06 -6.12
N GLY A 149 -4.45 5.55 -5.92
CA GLY A 149 -3.95 6.78 -6.55
C GLY A 149 -3.92 6.74 -8.08
N ARG A 150 -3.93 5.53 -8.68
CA ARG A 150 -4.02 5.32 -10.13
C ARG A 150 -5.45 5.45 -10.67
N PHE A 151 -6.46 5.46 -9.78
CA PHE A 151 -7.87 5.60 -10.10
C PHE A 151 -8.47 6.77 -9.29
N PRO A 152 -8.10 8.03 -9.60
CA PRO A 152 -8.43 9.18 -8.75
C PRO A 152 -9.94 9.37 -8.54
N LYS A 153 -10.77 9.07 -9.55
CA LYS A 153 -12.23 9.13 -9.42
C LYS A 153 -12.77 8.15 -8.38
N GLU A 154 -12.30 6.90 -8.40
CA GLU A 154 -12.72 5.85 -7.47
C GLU A 154 -12.18 6.11 -6.05
N ARG A 155 -10.96 6.64 -5.94
CA ARG A 155 -10.40 7.05 -4.64
C ARG A 155 -11.17 8.21 -4.02
N THR A 156 -11.51 9.24 -4.81
CA THR A 156 -12.37 10.34 -4.36
C THR A 156 -13.75 9.83 -3.96
N ARG A 157 -14.33 8.89 -4.72
CA ARG A 157 -15.59 8.23 -4.37
C ARG A 157 -15.52 7.50 -3.03
N LEU A 158 -14.43 6.78 -2.76
CA LEU A 158 -14.21 6.08 -1.49
C LEU A 158 -14.20 7.07 -0.31
N PHE A 159 -13.42 8.14 -0.41
CA PHE A 159 -13.33 9.15 0.64
C PHE A 159 -14.65 9.88 0.85
N LYS A 160 -15.38 10.18 -0.23
CA LYS A 160 -16.72 10.74 -0.14
C LYS A 160 -17.69 9.81 0.58
N LEU A 161 -17.69 8.51 0.23
CA LEU A 161 -18.52 7.52 0.89
C LEU A 161 -18.23 7.43 2.40
N LEU A 162 -16.96 7.45 2.79
CA LEU A 162 -16.58 7.49 4.21
C LEU A 162 -17.12 8.74 4.92
N ALA A 163 -16.94 9.92 4.31
CA ALA A 163 -17.43 11.19 4.88
C ALA A 163 -18.97 11.23 5.00
N ASP A 164 -19.67 10.71 3.99
CA ASP A 164 -21.13 10.71 3.93
C ASP A 164 -21.74 9.68 4.91
N SER A 165 -21.11 8.52 5.09
CA SER A 165 -21.57 7.48 6.02
C SER A 165 -21.54 7.90 7.50
N LYS A 166 -20.79 8.96 7.83
CA LYS A 166 -20.54 9.43 9.20
C LYS A 166 -19.99 8.35 10.15
N ARG A 167 -19.44 7.26 9.60
CA ARG A 167 -18.80 6.21 10.37
C ARG A 167 -17.46 6.68 10.90
N GLU A 168 -17.34 6.65 12.22
CA GLU A 168 -16.11 6.98 12.93
C GLU A 168 -15.20 5.76 13.09
N ALA A 169 -13.97 6.01 13.52
CA ALA A 169 -12.95 5.01 13.82
C ALA A 169 -12.64 4.09 12.63
N VAL A 170 -12.63 4.65 11.42
CA VAL A 170 -12.24 3.95 10.19
C VAL A 170 -10.76 4.17 9.90
N PHE A 171 -10.05 3.09 9.62
CA PHE A 171 -8.70 3.14 9.04
C PHE A 171 -8.46 1.96 8.09
N PHE A 172 -7.44 2.07 7.26
CA PHE A 172 -7.08 1.09 6.25
C PHE A 172 -5.89 0.22 6.67
N ILE A 173 -5.87 -1.00 6.15
CA ILE A 173 -4.67 -1.82 6.03
C ILE A 173 -4.47 -2.17 4.55
N SER A 174 -3.22 -2.24 4.10
CA SER A 174 -2.87 -2.50 2.70
C SER A 174 -1.58 -3.31 2.50
N GLY A 175 -1.37 -3.79 1.27
CA GLY A 175 -0.23 -4.62 0.85
C GLY A 175 0.35 -4.19 -0.51
N ASP A 176 0.56 -5.16 -1.40
CA ASP A 176 1.10 -5.06 -2.77
C ASP A 176 2.59 -4.66 -2.88
N VAL A 177 2.99 -3.58 -2.20
CA VAL A 177 4.20 -2.82 -2.55
C VAL A 177 5.54 -3.37 -2.05
N HIS A 178 5.55 -4.53 -1.40
CA HIS A 178 6.76 -5.20 -0.89
C HIS A 178 7.57 -4.45 0.19
N PHE A 179 7.04 -3.37 0.76
CA PHE A 179 7.60 -2.68 1.92
C PHE A 179 6.52 -2.35 2.95
N GLY A 180 6.94 -1.93 4.14
CA GLY A 180 6.05 -1.39 5.16
C GLY A 180 6.09 0.14 5.20
N GLU A 181 4.94 0.78 5.34
CA GLU A 181 4.81 2.21 5.64
C GLU A 181 3.49 2.50 6.36
N ILE A 182 3.41 3.67 7.01
CA ILE A 182 2.14 4.19 7.53
C ILE A 182 1.90 5.55 6.85
N THR A 183 0.75 5.68 6.19
CA THR A 183 0.32 6.95 5.61
C THR A 183 -0.94 7.47 6.30
N ARG A 184 -1.15 8.78 6.22
CA ARG A 184 -2.23 9.51 6.88
C ARG A 184 -2.79 10.57 5.95
N TYR A 185 -4.11 10.66 5.91
CA TYR A 185 -4.86 11.66 5.16
C TYR A 185 -5.92 12.34 6.03
N ASP A 186 -5.80 13.65 6.17
CA ASP A 186 -6.58 14.48 7.09
C ASP A 186 -7.75 15.17 6.40
N CYS A 187 -7.85 15.01 5.08
CA CYS A 187 -8.74 15.79 4.24
C CYS A 187 -9.89 14.99 3.61
N ALA A 188 -9.99 13.70 3.92
CA ALA A 188 -11.11 12.84 3.50
C ALA A 188 -12.31 12.94 4.45
N THR A 189 -12.07 12.98 5.76
CA THR A 189 -13.09 13.00 6.82
C THR A 189 -12.78 14.10 7.85
N GLU A 190 -13.64 14.26 8.84
CA GLU A 190 -13.48 15.23 9.95
C GLU A 190 -12.42 14.79 10.99
N TYR A 191 -11.88 13.58 10.84
CA TYR A 191 -10.76 13.02 11.62
C TYR A 191 -9.69 12.44 10.67
N PRO A 192 -8.44 12.27 11.12
CA PRO A 192 -7.38 11.68 10.29
C PRO A 192 -7.62 10.20 9.97
N ILE A 193 -7.53 9.84 8.69
CA ILE A 193 -7.57 8.44 8.26
C ILE A 193 -6.16 7.93 8.06
N TYR A 194 -5.87 6.76 8.64
CA TYR A 194 -4.60 6.07 8.48
C TYR A 194 -4.71 4.93 7.47
N ASP A 195 -3.62 4.62 6.78
CA ASP A 195 -3.44 3.43 5.96
C ASP A 195 -2.11 2.79 6.35
N VAL A 196 -2.20 1.61 6.97
CA VAL A 196 -1.07 0.84 7.51
C VAL A 196 -0.72 -0.23 6.49
N THR A 197 0.35 0.01 5.73
CA THR A 197 0.83 -0.93 4.73
C THR A 197 1.88 -1.85 5.34
N SER A 198 1.65 -3.15 5.24
CA SER A 198 2.66 -4.17 5.55
C SER A 198 2.68 -5.21 4.45
N SER A 199 3.76 -5.23 3.66
CA SER A 199 3.80 -5.99 2.41
C SER A 199 5.06 -6.83 2.22
N GLY A 200 5.88 -7.08 3.25
CA GLY A 200 7.20 -7.71 3.08
C GLY A 200 7.32 -9.18 3.47
N LEU A 201 6.25 -9.85 3.92
CA LEU A 201 6.37 -11.09 4.70
C LEU A 201 7.18 -12.19 3.99
N THR A 202 6.88 -12.46 2.72
CA THR A 202 7.56 -13.48 1.91
C THR A 202 8.45 -12.86 0.84
N GLN A 203 8.03 -11.74 0.26
CA GLN A 203 8.76 -10.96 -0.73
C GLN A 203 8.90 -9.52 -0.24
N ALA A 204 10.13 -9.11 0.01
CA ALA A 204 10.45 -7.77 0.50
C ALA A 204 11.30 -7.04 -0.53
N VAL A 205 11.03 -5.75 -0.75
CA VAL A 205 11.66 -4.98 -1.85
C VAL A 205 13.19 -4.92 -1.76
N GLU A 206 13.77 -4.95 -0.55
CA GLU A 206 15.23 -5.00 -0.41
C GLU A 206 15.81 -6.30 -0.96
N LYS A 207 15.06 -7.42 -0.89
CA LYS A 207 15.51 -8.72 -1.44
C LYS A 207 15.55 -8.75 -2.97
N ALA A 208 15.03 -7.72 -3.66
CA ALA A 208 15.11 -7.60 -5.11
C ALA A 208 16.53 -7.22 -5.60
N VAL A 209 17.42 -6.76 -4.70
CA VAL A 209 18.81 -6.46 -5.02
C VAL A 209 19.77 -7.23 -4.10
N PRO A 210 21.03 -7.48 -4.51
CA PRO A 210 22.01 -8.12 -3.65
C PRO A 210 22.22 -7.38 -2.33
N ALA A 211 22.53 -8.13 -1.26
CA ALA A 211 22.68 -7.58 0.10
C ALA A 211 23.59 -6.33 0.23
N PRO A 212 24.75 -6.27 -0.46
CA PRO A 212 25.59 -5.06 -0.43
C PRO A 212 24.93 -3.81 -1.01
N LEU A 213 23.86 -3.96 -1.80
CA LEU A 213 23.15 -2.87 -2.48
C LEU A 213 21.81 -2.50 -1.81
N HIS A 214 21.42 -3.15 -0.72
CA HIS A 214 20.18 -2.81 0.00
C HIS A 214 20.12 -1.32 0.42
N PHE A 215 21.27 -0.69 0.69
CA PHE A 215 21.33 0.73 1.04
C PHE A 215 20.82 1.64 -0.09
N LEU A 216 20.93 1.22 -1.36
CA LEU A 216 20.40 1.98 -2.51
C LEU A 216 18.87 2.05 -2.45
N VAL A 217 18.19 0.94 -2.10
CA VAL A 217 16.74 0.91 -1.93
C VAL A 217 16.30 1.90 -0.84
N ARG A 218 17.04 1.93 0.28
CA ARG A 218 16.77 2.87 1.38
C ARG A 218 17.04 4.32 0.99
N LEU A 219 18.11 4.57 0.24
CA LEU A 219 18.44 5.88 -0.29
C LEU A 219 17.34 6.38 -1.23
N LEU A 220 16.88 5.54 -2.16
CA LEU A 220 15.78 5.87 -3.06
C LEU A 220 14.50 6.19 -2.28
N ALA A 221 14.15 5.37 -1.29
CA ALA A 221 12.98 5.62 -0.46
C ALA A 221 13.07 6.94 0.34
N TRP A 222 14.27 7.32 0.80
CA TRP A 222 14.52 8.59 1.46
C TRP A 222 14.45 9.79 0.51
N LEU A 223 14.93 9.63 -0.73
CA LEU A 223 14.87 10.67 -1.75
C LEU A 223 13.47 10.83 -2.36
N THR A 224 12.60 9.83 -2.20
CA THR A 224 11.26 9.83 -2.78
C THR A 224 10.36 10.82 -2.04
N PRO A 225 9.86 11.88 -2.70
CA PRO A 225 8.88 12.77 -2.09
C PRO A 225 7.61 12.03 -1.71
N THR A 226 7.11 12.31 -0.52
CA THR A 226 5.82 11.84 -0.01
C THR A 226 5.18 12.94 0.82
N THR A 227 3.86 13.11 0.68
CA THR A 227 3.11 14.13 1.42
C THR A 227 2.23 13.50 2.51
N MET A 228 1.92 12.21 2.35
CA MET A 228 1.01 11.48 3.23
C MET A 228 1.70 10.59 4.25
N ARG A 229 2.99 10.25 4.08
CA ARG A 229 3.69 9.36 5.02
C ARG A 229 3.82 9.96 6.41
N VAL A 230 3.53 9.14 7.42
CA VAL A 230 3.71 9.50 8.82
C VAL A 230 5.20 9.40 9.17
N MET A 231 5.86 10.56 9.15
CA MET A 231 7.24 10.69 9.63
C MET A 231 7.25 10.84 11.14
N ASP A 232 7.85 9.87 11.84
CA ASP A 232 7.99 9.85 13.30
C ASP A 232 9.38 9.37 13.73
N LYS A 233 9.81 9.73 14.94
CA LYS A 233 11.12 9.32 15.49
C LYS A 233 11.21 7.81 15.77
N SER A 234 10.07 7.14 15.93
CA SER A 234 10.00 5.68 16.09
C SER A 234 10.33 4.91 14.81
N CYS A 235 10.40 5.57 13.65
CA CYS A 235 10.80 4.92 12.42
C CYS A 235 12.25 4.46 12.50
N ARG A 236 12.49 3.18 12.19
CA ARG A 236 13.84 2.60 12.15
C ARG A 236 14.75 3.25 11.12
N TYR A 237 14.18 3.76 10.02
CA TYR A 237 14.89 4.48 8.96
C TYR A 237 14.28 5.85 8.75
N SER A 238 15.13 6.82 8.36
CA SER A 238 14.74 8.22 8.14
C SER A 238 13.69 8.42 7.04
N SER A 239 13.48 7.44 6.15
CA SER A 239 12.43 7.47 5.13
C SER A 239 11.05 7.07 5.67
N CYS A 240 10.97 6.49 6.87
CA CYS A 240 9.78 5.83 7.43
C CYS A 240 9.16 4.76 6.51
N THR A 241 10.01 4.12 5.70
CA THR A 241 9.69 2.94 4.90
C THR A 241 10.57 1.78 5.35
N TYR A 242 10.04 0.57 5.39
CA TYR A 242 10.78 -0.62 5.80
C TYR A 242 10.73 -1.69 4.71
N GLY A 243 11.83 -1.85 3.97
CA GLY A 243 11.89 -2.72 2.79
C GLY A 243 12.35 -4.16 3.05
N ARG A 244 12.52 -4.57 4.32
CA ARG A 244 12.87 -5.94 4.72
C ARG A 244 11.63 -6.74 5.11
N PRO A 245 11.73 -8.07 5.33
CA PRO A 245 10.60 -8.88 5.76
C PRO A 245 9.90 -8.31 6.98
N ASN A 246 8.58 -8.18 6.88
CA ASN A 246 7.75 -7.53 7.90
C ASN A 246 6.32 -8.06 7.91
N PHE A 247 5.64 -7.80 9.02
CA PHE A 247 4.21 -8.01 9.19
C PHE A 247 3.57 -6.87 9.99
N GLY A 248 2.27 -6.66 9.83
CA GLY A 248 1.51 -5.63 10.54
C GLY A 248 0.84 -6.17 11.80
N THR A 249 0.72 -5.32 12.83
CA THR A 249 -0.05 -5.62 14.04
C THR A 249 -0.95 -4.44 14.41
N ILE A 250 -2.16 -4.77 14.87
CA ILE A 250 -3.12 -3.82 15.45
C ILE A 250 -3.39 -4.31 16.86
N GLU A 251 -2.94 -3.54 17.86
CA GLU A 251 -3.23 -3.82 19.26
C GLU A 251 -4.19 -2.76 19.79
N ILE A 252 -5.25 -3.18 20.48
CA ILE A 252 -6.26 -2.28 21.04
C ILE A 252 -6.33 -2.50 22.54
N ASN A 253 -5.98 -1.47 23.30
CA ASN A 253 -6.09 -1.46 24.76
C ASN A 253 -7.41 -0.84 25.18
N TRP A 254 -8.38 -1.70 25.52
CA TRP A 254 -9.70 -1.30 26.01
C TRP A 254 -9.74 -0.88 27.48
N ASN A 255 -8.62 -1.00 28.23
CA ASN A 255 -8.56 -0.67 29.65
C ASN A 255 -8.17 0.79 29.90
N THR A 256 -7.84 1.54 28.86
CA THR A 256 -7.58 2.98 28.94
C THR A 256 -8.83 3.78 28.57
N THR A 257 -8.96 4.98 29.13
CA THR A 257 -10.05 5.91 28.81
C THR A 257 -9.47 7.23 28.30
N PRO A 258 -9.60 7.57 27.01
CA PRO A 258 -10.14 6.75 25.91
C PRO A 258 -9.29 5.49 25.58
N PRO A 259 -9.87 4.45 24.92
CA PRO A 259 -9.11 3.29 24.44
C PRO A 259 -7.94 3.71 23.53
N LYS A 260 -6.82 2.99 23.61
CA LYS A 260 -5.64 3.26 22.77
C LYS A 260 -5.43 2.17 21.73
N LEU A 261 -5.07 2.58 20.52
CA LEU A 261 -4.69 1.70 19.42
C LEU A 261 -3.19 1.89 19.15
N LYS A 262 -2.51 0.77 18.94
CA LYS A 262 -1.12 0.71 18.52
C LYS A 262 -1.09 0.00 17.17
N LEU A 263 -0.81 0.77 16.12
CA LEU A 263 -0.75 0.30 14.74
C LEU A 263 0.72 0.25 14.35
N GLU A 264 1.24 -0.94 14.05
CA GLU A 264 2.67 -1.13 13.83
C GLU A 264 2.96 -2.02 12.64
N VAL A 265 4.08 -1.72 11.98
CA VAL A 265 4.82 -2.67 11.17
C VAL A 265 5.96 -3.21 12.04
N ARG A 266 6.15 -4.52 12.01
CA ARG A 266 7.18 -5.24 12.79
C ARG A 266 8.09 -6.03 11.87
N ASP A 267 9.35 -6.18 12.26
CA ASP A 267 10.29 -7.06 11.57
C ASP A 267 10.05 -8.54 11.90
N GLU A 268 10.81 -9.44 11.28
CA GLU A 268 10.73 -10.90 11.47
C GLU A 268 10.98 -11.36 12.93
N ASN A 269 11.60 -10.53 13.77
CA ASN A 269 11.81 -10.81 15.20
C ASN A 269 10.67 -10.25 16.08
N GLY A 270 9.66 -9.63 15.46
CA GLY A 270 8.53 -9.02 16.17
C GLY A 270 8.84 -7.65 16.78
N LEU A 271 9.97 -7.02 16.43
CA LEU A 271 10.30 -5.69 16.91
C LEU A 271 9.61 -4.62 16.04
N PRO A 272 9.00 -3.58 16.63
CA PRO A 272 8.41 -2.50 15.86
C PRO A 272 9.48 -1.75 15.04
N VAL A 273 9.15 -1.47 13.79
CA VAL A 273 10.02 -0.72 12.84
C VAL A 273 9.42 0.60 12.43
N ILE A 274 8.09 0.67 12.41
CA ILE A 274 7.27 1.84 12.13
C ILE A 274 6.01 1.67 12.98
N GLY A 275 5.56 2.71 13.68
CA GLY A 275 4.38 2.61 14.52
C GLY A 275 3.71 3.94 14.78
N VAL A 276 2.40 3.89 15.02
CA VAL A 276 1.63 5.01 15.55
C VAL A 276 0.82 4.54 16.75
N ASN A 277 0.86 5.36 17.81
CA ASN A 277 0.02 5.19 18.99
C ASN A 277 -1.04 6.27 18.97
N ILE A 278 -2.30 5.87 18.88
CA ILE A 278 -3.43 6.79 18.77
C ILE A 278 -4.48 6.46 19.83
N SER A 279 -5.12 7.49 20.36
CA SER A 279 -6.37 7.34 21.10
C SER A 279 -7.51 7.09 20.12
N LEU A 280 -8.47 6.22 20.48
CA LEU A 280 -9.69 6.01 19.71
C LEU A 280 -10.44 7.33 19.46
N SER A 281 -10.40 8.26 20.41
CA SER A 281 -11.04 9.58 20.27
C SER A 281 -10.41 10.45 19.17
N GLN A 282 -9.19 10.14 18.72
CA GLN A 282 -8.56 10.84 17.60
C GLN A 282 -9.06 10.35 16.24
N LEU A 283 -9.74 9.20 16.20
CA LEU A 283 -10.42 8.69 15.02
C LEU A 283 -11.94 8.96 15.07
N GLN A 284 -12.37 9.90 15.91
CA GLN A 284 -13.77 10.31 16.07
C GLN A 284 -13.88 11.80 15.79
N VAL A 285 -15.08 12.24 15.43
CA VAL A 285 -15.36 13.66 15.19
C VAL A 285 -15.14 14.43 16.51
N PRO A 286 -14.31 15.49 16.51
CA PRO A 286 -14.10 16.28 17.72
C PRO A 286 -15.40 16.89 18.24
N LYS A 287 -15.69 16.71 19.54
CA LYS A 287 -16.90 17.26 20.19
C LYS A 287 -16.96 18.80 20.25
N LYS A 288 -15.85 19.50 19.98
CA LYS A 288 -15.79 20.98 19.87
C LYS A 288 -15.33 21.33 18.46
N GLU A 289 -16.12 22.17 17.77
CA GLU A 289 -15.80 22.73 16.45
C GLU A 289 -14.44 23.45 16.49
N THR A 290 -13.37 22.71 16.25
CA THR A 290 -12.08 23.30 15.90
C THR A 290 -11.92 23.04 14.42
N LYS A 291 -12.64 23.80 13.60
CA LYS A 291 -12.44 23.79 12.15
C LYS A 291 -10.97 24.14 11.90
N VAL A 292 -10.17 23.14 11.52
CA VAL A 292 -8.83 23.39 10.99
C VAL A 292 -9.03 24.25 9.75
N LYS A 293 -8.64 25.53 9.80
CA LYS A 293 -8.73 26.44 8.66
C LYS A 293 -7.90 25.84 7.52
N ARG A 294 -8.56 25.41 6.44
CA ARG A 294 -7.90 25.08 5.17
C ARG A 294 -7.34 26.38 4.60
N ASN A 295 -6.02 26.46 4.44
CA ASN A 295 -5.40 27.51 3.65
C ASN A 295 -5.40 27.05 2.21
N GLU A 296 -6.37 27.52 1.42
CA GLU A 296 -6.42 27.27 -0.02
C GLU A 296 -5.11 27.77 -0.68
N GLY A 297 -4.51 26.94 -1.54
CA GLY A 297 -3.33 27.31 -2.32
C GLY A 297 -1.95 27.13 -1.66
N LYS A 298 -1.86 26.52 -0.46
CA LYS A 298 -0.57 26.17 0.17
C LYS A 298 -0.46 24.67 0.49
N TYR A 299 0.74 24.13 0.35
CA TYR A 299 1.05 22.75 0.76
C TYR A 299 0.64 22.51 2.21
N GLN A 300 -0.17 21.48 2.43
CA GLN A 300 -0.55 21.01 3.76
C GLN A 300 -0.19 19.53 3.88
N ARG A 301 0.73 19.22 4.79
CA ARG A 301 1.12 17.85 5.14
C ARG A 301 -0.14 17.03 5.46
N HIS A 302 -0.21 15.80 4.97
CA HIS A 302 -1.38 14.91 5.11
C HIS A 302 -2.67 15.39 4.42
N CYS A 303 -2.62 16.42 3.56
CA CYS A 303 -3.80 16.92 2.84
C CYS A 303 -3.55 17.20 1.35
N SER A 304 -2.33 17.60 0.98
CA SER A 304 -1.94 17.80 -0.43
C SER A 304 -1.51 16.47 -1.06
N LEU A 305 -2.03 16.14 -2.25
CA LEU A 305 -1.63 14.93 -2.96
C LEU A 305 -0.25 15.11 -3.60
N GLU A 306 0.49 14.02 -3.76
CA GLU A 306 1.80 14.02 -4.43
C GLU A 306 1.74 14.55 -5.88
N VAL A 307 0.58 14.43 -6.55
CA VAL A 307 0.38 14.96 -7.90
C VAL A 307 0.38 16.50 -7.96
N ASP A 308 0.08 17.16 -6.84
CA ASP A 308 -0.02 18.62 -6.71
C ASP A 308 1.33 19.26 -6.33
N LEU A 309 2.37 18.45 -6.12
CA LEU A 309 3.69 18.95 -5.78
C LEU A 309 4.31 19.76 -6.94
N PRO A 310 5.13 20.79 -6.65
CA PRO A 310 5.88 21.50 -7.67
C PRO A 310 6.68 20.54 -8.54
N TRP A 311 6.74 20.79 -9.86
CA TRP A 311 7.35 19.89 -10.85
C TRP A 311 8.75 19.40 -10.44
N ILE A 312 9.62 20.31 -9.98
CA ILE A 312 10.99 19.98 -9.54
C ILE A 312 10.99 18.99 -8.37
N VAL A 313 10.05 19.15 -7.44
CA VAL A 313 9.92 18.25 -6.28
C VAL A 313 9.35 16.92 -6.72
N ARG A 314 8.25 16.96 -7.49
CA ARG A 314 7.55 15.77 -7.96
C ARG A 314 8.46 14.85 -8.77
N TYR A 315 9.22 15.40 -9.70
CA TYR A 315 10.10 14.64 -10.60
C TYR A 315 11.56 14.58 -10.12
N ARG A 316 11.84 14.90 -8.86
CA ARG A 316 13.20 14.94 -8.31
C ARG A 316 14.00 13.66 -8.60
N LEU A 317 13.40 12.49 -8.37
CA LEU A 317 14.07 11.21 -8.63
C LEU A 317 14.43 11.04 -10.10
N ALA A 318 13.49 11.34 -11.01
CA ALA A 318 13.72 11.26 -12.44
C ALA A 318 14.82 12.23 -12.88
N ILE A 319 14.81 13.48 -12.39
CA ILE A 319 15.83 14.49 -12.68
C ILE A 319 17.21 14.00 -12.23
N ILE A 320 17.34 13.48 -11.01
CA ILE A 320 18.60 12.94 -10.49
C ILE A 320 19.07 11.74 -11.34
N PHE A 321 18.17 10.82 -11.65
CA PHE A 321 18.48 9.62 -12.43
C PHE A 321 18.96 9.95 -13.85
N PHE A 322 18.17 10.70 -14.61
CA PHE A 322 18.52 11.07 -15.98
C PHE A 322 19.72 12.02 -16.03
N GLY A 323 19.88 12.90 -15.04
CA GLY A 323 21.07 13.74 -14.90
C GLY A 323 22.34 12.92 -14.69
N ALA A 324 22.31 11.94 -13.77
CA ALA A 324 23.44 11.04 -13.55
C ALA A 324 23.74 10.18 -14.79
N ALA A 325 22.71 9.65 -15.46
CA ALA A 325 22.87 8.88 -16.69
C ALA A 325 23.50 9.71 -17.82
N ALA A 326 23.11 10.97 -17.98
CA ALA A 326 23.69 11.88 -18.97
C ALA A 326 25.18 12.15 -18.69
N VAL A 327 25.55 12.39 -17.43
CA VAL A 327 26.96 12.61 -17.03
C VAL A 327 27.79 11.37 -17.32
N LEU A 328 27.30 10.17 -16.98
CA LEU A 328 27.98 8.91 -17.27
C LEU A 328 28.15 8.67 -18.77
N LEU A 329 27.13 9.01 -19.58
CA LEU A 329 27.20 8.90 -21.03
C LEU A 329 28.28 9.82 -21.61
N VAL A 330 28.34 11.07 -21.16
CA VAL A 330 29.38 12.04 -21.59
C VAL A 330 30.78 11.56 -21.18
N ALA A 331 30.94 11.04 -19.96
CA ALA A 331 32.21 10.48 -19.50
C ALA A 331 32.64 9.27 -20.34
N LEU A 332 31.71 8.38 -20.70
CA LEU A 332 31.98 7.23 -21.56
C LEU A 332 32.39 7.66 -22.98
N ILE A 333 31.68 8.63 -23.57
CA ILE A 333 32.03 9.19 -24.89
C ILE A 333 33.44 9.82 -24.84
N GLY A 334 33.73 10.58 -23.78
CA GLY A 334 35.06 11.16 -23.56
C GLY A 334 36.17 10.10 -23.46
N LEU A 335 35.90 8.99 -22.75
CA LEU A 335 36.85 7.88 -22.61
C LEU A 335 37.07 7.16 -23.94
N VAL A 336 36.00 6.88 -24.70
CA VAL A 336 36.10 6.29 -26.04
C VAL A 336 36.90 7.20 -26.99
N TYR A 337 36.63 8.51 -26.98
CA TYR A 337 37.36 9.47 -27.78
C TYR A 337 38.85 9.52 -27.43
N ALA A 338 39.18 9.50 -26.13
CA ALA A 338 40.57 9.43 -25.65
C ALA A 338 41.28 8.14 -26.11
N VAL A 339 40.61 6.99 -26.07
CA VAL A 339 41.14 5.72 -26.58
C VAL A 339 41.39 5.78 -28.08
N ILE A 340 40.46 6.34 -28.87
CA ILE A 340 40.64 6.50 -30.33
C ILE A 340 41.85 7.39 -30.64
N LEU A 341 41.99 8.53 -29.97
CA LEU A 341 43.13 9.42 -30.15
C LEU A 341 44.45 8.73 -29.80
N PHE A 342 44.49 7.96 -28.71
CA PHE A 342 45.66 7.19 -28.31
C PHE A 342 46.02 6.12 -29.37
N CYS A 343 45.04 5.36 -29.86
CA CYS A 343 45.27 4.37 -30.93
C CYS A 343 45.77 5.03 -32.22
N MET A 344 45.20 6.17 -32.63
CA MET A 344 45.68 6.92 -33.80
C MET A 344 47.12 7.42 -33.61
N HIS A 345 47.48 7.89 -32.41
CA HIS A 345 48.83 8.31 -32.10
C HIS A 345 49.83 7.14 -32.17
N CYS A 346 49.48 5.97 -31.60
CA CYS A 346 50.30 4.76 -31.70
C CYS A 346 50.47 4.27 -33.15
N LEU A 347 49.40 4.30 -33.95
CA LEU A 347 49.45 3.94 -35.38
C LEU A 347 50.31 4.91 -36.20
N HIS A 348 50.28 6.20 -35.88
CA HIS A 348 51.12 7.19 -36.55
C HIS A 348 52.60 6.99 -36.19
N LYS A 349 52.90 6.70 -34.93
CA LYS A 349 54.26 6.37 -34.48
C LYS A 349 54.82 5.13 -35.17
N HIS A 350 54.02 4.08 -35.32
CA HIS A 350 54.41 2.85 -36.05
C HIS A 350 54.57 3.01 -37.57
N LYS A 351 54.11 4.11 -38.18
CA LYS A 351 54.34 4.38 -39.61
C LYS A 351 55.61 5.18 -39.89
N LEU A 352 56.24 5.73 -38.85
CA LEU A 352 57.43 6.59 -38.95
C LEU A 352 58.72 5.86 -38.53
N ASP A 353 58.60 4.69 -37.92
CA ASP A 353 59.65 3.68 -37.71
C ASP A 353 59.54 2.60 -38.80
#